data_AF-A0A2R6EC45-F1
#
_entry.id   AF-A0A2R6EC45-F1
#
_cell.length_a   1.000
_cell.length_b   1.000
_cell.length_c   1.000
_cell.angle_alpha   90.00
_cell.angle_beta   90.00
_cell.angle_gamma   90.00
#
_symmetry.space_group_name_H-M   'P 1'
#
loop_
_entity.id
_entity.type
_entity.pdbx_description
1 polymer ?
#
loop_
_entity_poly.entity_id
_entity_poly.type
_entity_poly.pdbx_seq_one_letter_code
_entity_poly.pdbx_strand_id
1 'polypeptide(L)' 'GLLGTVGTQGLFINLLLAGFNMIPFGPLDGRKVLSWSLPVYLLVAVPSIGLAAFVFFL' A
#
# COMPACT_ATOMS: atom_id res chain seq x y z
N GLY A 1 -11.99 10.33 20.72
CA GLY A 1 -13.33 10.76 20.25
C GLY A 1 -13.58 10.25 18.84
N LEU A 2 -14.82 10.36 18.33
CA LEU A 2 -15.24 9.80 17.04
C LEU A 2 -14.30 10.13 15.87
N LEU A 3 -13.84 11.38 15.77
CA LEU A 3 -12.89 11.83 14.74
C LEU A 3 -11.58 11.06 14.76
N GLY A 4 -11.04 10.78 15.95
CA GLY A 4 -9.82 9.99 16.10
C GLY A 4 -10.01 8.55 15.63
N THR A 5 -11.13 7.92 16.01
CA THR A 5 -11.45 6.54 15.62
C THR A 5 -11.60 6.40 14.10
N VAL A 6 -12.34 7.31 13.47
CA VAL A 6 -12.52 7.31 12.01
C VAL A 6 -11.20 7.60 11.29
N GLY A 7 -10.41 8.55 11.80
CA GLY A 7 -9.10 8.87 11.25
C GLY A 7 -8.14 7.67 11.29
N THR A 8 -8.05 6.98 12.43
CA THR A 8 -7.21 5.78 12.58
C THR A 8 -7.67 4.65 11.67
N GLN A 9 -8.97 4.37 11.57
CA GLN A 9 -9.47 3.35 10.65
C GLN A 9 -9.24 3.71 9.19
N GLY A 10 -9.49 4.97 8.81
CA GLY A 10 -9.24 5.47 7.46
C GLY A 10 -7.78 5.34 7.06
N LEU A 11 -6.85 5.67 7.98
CA LEU A 11 -5.41 5.47 7.77
C LEU A 11 -5.09 3.99 7.52
N PHE A 12 -5.57 3.10 8.39
CA PHE A 12 -5.35 1.65 8.28
C PHE A 12 -5.80 1.10 6.92
N ILE A 13 -7.02 1.43 6.50
CA ILE A 13 -7.60 0.96 5.24
C ILE A 13 -6.78 1.45 4.04
N ASN A 14 -6.37 2.73 4.05
CA ASN A 14 -5.59 3.29 2.94
C ASN A 14 -4.18 2.68 2.85
N LEU A 15 -3.53 2.42 3.98
CA LEU A 15 -2.22 1.76 3.98
C LEU A 15 -2.30 0.34 3.44
N LEU A 16 -3.30 -0.44 3.88
CA LEU A 16 -3.54 -1.78 3.36
C LEU A 16 -3.86 -1.78 1.86
N LEU A 17 -4.72 -0.86 1.40
CA LEU A 17 -5.07 -0.72 -0.01
C LEU A 17 -3.88 -0.31 -0.87
N ALA A 18 -3.02 0.59 -0.37
CA ALA A 18 -1.81 1.02 -1.06
C ALA A 18 -0.81 -0.14 -1.20
N GLY A 19 -0.57 -0.91 -0.13
CA GLY A 19 0.28 -2.11 -0.19
C GLY A 19 -0.27 -3.18 -1.14
N PHE A 20 -1.58 -3.46 -1.06
CA PHE A 20 -2.24 -4.44 -1.92
C PHE A 20 -2.14 -4.06 -3.41
N ASN A 21 -2.36 -2.78 -3.76
CA ASN A 21 -2.27 -2.33 -5.15
C ASN A 21 -0.85 -2.40 -5.72
N MET A 22 0.19 -2.46 -4.89
CA MET A 22 1.56 -2.63 -5.36
C MET A 22 1.95 -4.10 -5.63
N ILE A 23 1.07 -5.07 -5.39
CA ILE A 23 1.33 -6.46 -5.80
C ILE A 23 1.36 -6.54 -7.34
N PRO A 24 2.40 -7.12 -7.96
CA PRO A 24 2.59 -7.09 -9.41
C PRO A 24 1.76 -8.16 -10.15
N PHE A 25 0.46 -8.24 -9.85
CA PHE A 25 -0.45 -9.26 -10.35
C PHE A 25 -1.72 -8.67 -10.98
N GLY A 26 -2.20 -9.27 -12.08
CA GLY A 26 -3.49 -8.92 -12.69
C GLY A 26 -3.62 -7.42 -13.05
N PRO A 27 -4.77 -6.77 -12.74
CA PRO A 27 -5.02 -5.37 -13.06
C PRO A 27 -4.44 -4.38 -12.02
N LEU A 28 -3.65 -4.85 -11.04
CA LEU A 28 -3.14 -4.02 -9.95
C LEU A 28 -2.07 -3.04 -10.43
N ASP A 29 -1.99 -1.88 -9.78
CA ASP A 29 -1.09 -0.79 -10.16
C ASP A 29 0.39 -1.19 -10.14
N GLY A 30 0.79 -2.09 -9.22
CA GLY A 30 2.14 -2.60 -9.11
C GLY A 30 2.64 -3.23 -10.42
N ARG A 31 1.77 -3.91 -11.17
CA ARG A 31 2.13 -4.47 -12.48
C ARG A 31 2.39 -3.37 -13.51
N LYS A 32 1.60 -2.30 -13.49
CA LYS A 32 1.76 -1.16 -14.39
C LYS A 32 3.03 -0.37 -14.07
N VAL A 33 3.27 -0.05 -12.80
CA VAL A 33 4.48 0.67 -12.37
C VAL A 33 5.73 -0.16 -12.66
N LEU A 34 5.72 -1.47 -12.39
CA LEU A 34 6.82 -2.38 -12.72
C LEU A 34 7.12 -2.42 -14.22
N SER A 35 6.09 -2.38 -15.07
CA SER A 35 6.26 -2.35 -16.54
C SER A 35 6.86 -1.04 -17.06
N TRP A 36 6.67 0.07 -16.34
CA TRP A 36 7.24 1.38 -16.70
C TRP A 36 8.67 1.57 -16.19
N SER A 37 8.94 1.21 -14.92
CA SER A 37 10.25 1.38 -14.30
C SER A 37 10.40 0.52 -13.05
N LEU A 38 11.31 -0.46 -13.08
CA LEU A 38 11.66 -1.28 -11.93
C LEU A 38 12.18 -0.43 -10.74
N PRO A 39 13.08 0.55 -10.92
CA PRO A 39 13.50 1.42 -9.82
C PRO A 39 12.35 2.15 -9.14
N VAL A 40 11.40 2.70 -9.91
CA VAL A 40 10.24 3.40 -9.34
C VAL A 40 9.30 2.42 -8.64
N TYR A 41 9.09 1.24 -9.22
CA TYR A 41 8.32 0.18 -8.57
C TYR A 41 8.91 -0.17 -7.21
N LEU A 42 10.21 -0.43 -7.10
CA LEU A 42 10.83 -0.76 -5.81
C LEU A 42 10.74 0.41 -4.81
N LEU A 43 10.95 1.64 -5.27
CA LEU A 43 10.85 2.85 -4.43
C LEU A 43 9.46 3.02 -3.80
N VAL A 44 8.39 2.64 -4.52
CA VAL A 44 7.00 2.81 -4.05
C VAL A 44 6.48 1.54 -3.37
N ALA A 45 6.72 0.36 -3.95
CA ALA A 45 6.21 -0.91 -3.45
C ALA A 45 6.81 -1.27 -2.08
N VAL A 46 8.12 -1.05 -1.87
CA VAL A 46 8.77 -1.40 -0.59
C VAL A 46 8.16 -0.65 0.60
N PRO A 47 8.07 0.69 0.62
CA PRO A 47 7.45 1.40 1.74
C PRO A 47 5.95 1.13 1.84
N SER A 48 5.21 1.05 0.72
CA SER A 48 3.76 0.80 0.77
C SER A 48 3.42 -0.59 1.31
N ILE A 49 4.11 -1.64 0.85
CA ILE A 49 3.92 -3.01 1.36
C ILE A 49 4.46 -3.11 2.78
N GLY A 50 5.60 -2.49 3.09
CA GLY A 50 6.17 -2.49 4.44
C GLY A 50 5.23 -1.86 5.48
N LEU A 51 4.65 -0.70 5.17
CA LEU A 51 3.66 -0.06 6.04
C LEU A 51 2.37 -0.89 6.14
N ALA A 52 1.89 -1.44 5.02
CA ALA A 52 0.71 -2.32 5.03
C ALA A 52 0.92 -3.56 5.91
N ALA A 53 2.08 -4.22 5.80
CA ALA A 53 2.42 -5.36 6.63
C ALA A 53 2.57 -4.96 8.10
N PHE A 54 3.25 -3.85 8.38
CA PHE A 54 3.40 -3.32 9.73
C PHE A 54 2.03 -3.11 10.39
N VAL A 55 1.09 -2.42 9.72
CA VAL A 55 -0.24 -2.21 10.31
C VAL A 55 -1.09 -3.47 10.35
N PHE A 56 -0.89 -4.44 9.46
CA PHE A 56 -1.67 -5.68 9.46
C PHE A 56 -1.32 -6.61 10.63
N PHE A 57 -0.05 -6.64 11.04
CA PHE A 57 0.45 -7.54 12.09
C PHE A 57 0.57 -6.89 13.47
N LEU A 58 0.40 -5.57 13.58
CA LEU A 58 0.32 -4.86 14.86
C LEU A 58 -1.11 -4.84 15.39
#